data_AF-A0A2V9VTW4-F1
#
_entry.id   AF-A0A2V9VTW4-F1
#
_cell.length_a   1.000
_cell.length_b   1.000
_cell.length_c   1.000
_cell.angle_alpha   90.00
_cell.angle_beta   90.00
_cell.angle_gamma   90.00
#
_symmetry.space_group_name_H-M   'P 1'
#
loop_
_entity.id
_entity.type
_entity.pdbx_description
1 polymer ?
#
loop_
_entity_poly.entity_id
_entity_poly.type
_entity_poly.pdbx_seq_one_letter_code
_entity_poly.pdbx_strand_id
1 'polypeptide(L)'
;VDMWGEGASWICDSDAILHEDHVLRLDASKARVELGWKPRLRIEAALEWTVGWYRAWKRRDNLAEFTQKQIVDYEQLLAAE
;
A
#
# COMPACT_ATOMS: atom_id res chain seq x y z
N VAL A 1 6.97 -3.40 -11.28
CA VAL A 1 6.66 -4.70 -11.93
C VAL A 1 7.28 -5.88 -11.20
N ASP A 2 8.52 -5.73 -10.70
CA ASP A 2 9.25 -6.79 -10.00
C ASP A 2 8.50 -7.45 -8.85
N MET A 3 7.85 -6.68 -7.97
CA MET A 3 7.04 -7.23 -6.86
C MET A 3 5.86 -8.09 -7.35
N TRP A 4 5.23 -7.71 -8.47
CA TRP A 4 4.09 -8.44 -9.05
C TRP A 4 4.52 -9.68 -9.85
N GLY A 5 5.67 -9.64 -10.53
CA GLY A 5 6.20 -10.77 -11.29
C GLY A 5 5.27 -11.24 -12.42
N GLU A 6 5.31 -12.52 -12.75
CA GLU A 6 4.44 -13.18 -13.76
C GLU A 6 4.47 -12.51 -15.16
N GLY A 7 5.60 -11.91 -15.54
CA GLY A 7 5.72 -11.22 -16.82
C GLY A 7 4.94 -9.90 -16.90
N ALA A 8 4.48 -9.36 -15.76
CA ALA A 8 3.86 -8.04 -15.74
C ALA A 8 4.83 -6.99 -16.26
N SER A 9 4.36 -6.23 -17.24
CA SER A 9 5.08 -5.13 -17.86
C SER A 9 4.18 -3.91 -17.91
N TRP A 10 4.82 -2.76 -18.09
CA TRP A 10 4.14 -1.51 -18.36
C TRP A 10 4.82 -0.85 -19.56
N ILE A 11 4.06 -0.06 -20.30
CA ILE A 11 4.56 0.73 -21.41
C ILE A 11 4.33 2.18 -21.03
N CYS A 12 5.38 2.98 -21.06
CA CYS A 12 5.25 4.43 -20.89
C CYS A 12 4.63 5.00 -22.16
N ASP A 13 3.53 5.71 -22.02
CA ASP A 13 3.01 6.51 -23.12
C ASP A 13 3.88 7.77 -23.28
N SER A 14 4.53 7.91 -24.43
CA SER A 14 5.42 9.03 -24.74
C SER A 14 4.67 10.31 -25.11
N ASP A 15 3.38 10.21 -25.42
CA ASP A 15 2.53 11.32 -25.87
C ASP A 15 1.69 11.89 -24.72
N ALA A 16 2.19 11.81 -23.48
CA ALA A 16 1.57 12.38 -22.30
C ALA A 16 1.57 13.93 -22.36
N ILE A 17 0.68 14.50 -23.18
CA ILE A 17 0.46 15.93 -23.37
C ILE A 17 -0.47 16.49 -22.28
N LEU A 18 -1.11 15.60 -21.49
CA LEU A 18 -1.94 16.00 -20.35
C LEU A 18 -1.04 16.40 -19.17
N HIS A 19 -1.07 17.69 -18.82
CA HIS A 19 -0.46 18.17 -17.60
C HIS A 19 -1.29 17.69 -16.40
N GLU A 20 -0.79 16.72 -15.64
CA GLU A 20 -1.26 16.51 -14.28
C GLU A 20 -0.76 17.69 -13.44
N ASP A 21 -1.67 18.31 -12.67
CA ASP A 21 -1.29 19.34 -11.69
C ASP A 21 -0.24 18.80 -10.71
N HIS A 22 0.44 19.71 -10.01
CA HIS A 22 1.37 19.34 -8.96
C HIS A 22 0.76 18.34 -7.97
N VAL A 23 1.61 17.43 -7.45
CA VAL A 23 1.18 16.40 -6.50
C VAL A 23 0.48 17.04 -5.31
N LEU A 24 -0.84 16.83 -5.20
CA LEU A 24 -1.61 17.22 -4.04
C LEU A 24 -1.18 16.38 -2.83
N ARG A 25 -0.79 17.03 -1.73
CA ARG A 25 -0.36 16.36 -0.51
C ARG A 25 -1.02 17.00 0.71
N LEU A 26 -1.26 16.18 1.73
CA LEU A 26 -1.77 16.63 3.02
C LEU A 26 -0.60 16.82 3.99
N ASP A 27 -0.65 17.90 4.77
CA ASP A 27 0.19 18.02 5.96
C ASP A 27 -0.50 17.34 7.15
N ALA A 28 -0.02 16.15 7.50
CA ALA A 28 -0.49 15.39 8.66
C ALA A 28 0.15 15.82 10.00
N SER A 29 0.81 16.98 10.08
CA SER A 29 1.49 17.46 11.30
C SER A 29 0.56 17.57 12.50
N LYS A 30 -0.68 18.02 12.31
CA LYS A 30 -1.67 18.10 13.39
C LYS A 30 -1.94 16.74 14.05
N ALA A 31 -2.12 15.68 13.25
CA ALA A 31 -2.34 14.33 13.79
C ALA A 31 -1.09 13.80 14.51
N ARG A 32 0.10 14.08 13.97
CA ARG A 32 1.37 13.71 14.62
C ARG A 32 1.55 14.37 15.99
N VAL A 33 1.27 15.66 16.09
CA VAL A 33 1.45 16.45 17.31
C VAL A 33 0.37 16.15 18.35
N GLU A 34 -0.90 16.17 17.96
CA GLU A 34 -2.02 16.10 18.91
C GLU A 34 -2.38 14.66 19.32
N LEU A 35 -2.12 13.68 18.44
CA LEU A 35 -2.52 12.29 18.67
C LEU A 35 -1.33 11.33 18.81
N GLY A 36 -0.09 11.82 18.65
CA GLY A 36 1.08 10.96 18.52
C GLY A 36 1.01 10.04 17.29
N TRP A 37 0.12 10.34 16.34
CA TRP A 37 -0.14 9.45 15.20
C TRP A 37 1.08 9.37 14.29
N LYS A 38 1.44 8.17 13.86
CA LYS A 38 2.52 7.97 12.89
C LYS A 38 2.23 6.80 11.95
N PRO A 39 2.63 6.90 10.67
CA PRO A 39 2.51 5.79 9.73
C PRO A 39 3.40 4.61 10.18
N ARG A 40 2.89 3.38 10.02
CA ARG A 40 3.61 2.16 10.43
C ARG A 40 4.23 1.39 9.28
N LEU A 41 3.68 1.54 8.08
CA LEU A 41 4.20 0.89 6.88
C LEU A 41 4.97 1.90 6.05
N ARG A 42 6.20 1.53 5.66
CA ARG A 42 6.88 2.17 4.53
C ARG A 42 6.23 1.72 3.23
N ILE A 43 6.44 2.50 2.16
CA ILE A 43 5.80 2.26 0.87
C ILE A 43 6.10 0.86 0.32
N GLU A 44 7.31 0.33 0.53
CA GLU A 44 7.70 -0.99 0.06
C GLU A 44 6.86 -2.10 0.71
N ALA A 45 6.71 -2.07 2.03
CA ALA A 45 5.88 -3.03 2.75
C ALA A 45 4.39 -2.87 2.39
N ALA A 46 3.91 -1.64 2.23
CA ALA A 46 2.54 -1.38 1.79
C ALA A 46 2.26 -1.95 0.39
N LEU A 47 3.23 -1.83 -0.53
CA LEU A 47 3.15 -2.43 -1.86
C LEU A 47 3.15 -3.97 -1.78
N GLU A 48 4.04 -4.57 -0.98
CA GLU A 48 4.07 -6.03 -0.78
C GLU A 48 2.72 -6.57 -0.25
N TRP A 49 2.13 -5.89 0.73
CA TRP A 49 0.83 -6.24 1.29
C TRP A 49 -0.29 -6.13 0.26
N THR A 50 -0.27 -5.06 -0.55
CA THR A 50 -1.23 -4.83 -1.62
C THR A 50 -1.13 -5.91 -2.69
N VAL A 51 0.08 -6.20 -3.18
CA VAL A 51 0.33 -7.26 -4.17
C VAL A 51 -0.10 -8.62 -3.63
N GLY A 52 0.23 -8.92 -2.36
CA GLY A 52 -0.18 -10.16 -1.69
C GLY A 52 -1.69 -10.35 -1.66
N TRP A 53 -2.43 -9.29 -1.30
CA TRP A 53 -3.89 -9.31 -1.24
C TRP A 53 -4.52 -9.58 -2.62
N TYR A 54 -4.07 -8.87 -3.66
CA TYR A 54 -4.60 -9.08 -5.01
C TYR A 54 -4.26 -10.46 -5.59
N ARG A 55 -3.09 -11.02 -5.25
CA ARG A 55 -2.76 -12.41 -5.63
C ARG A 55 -3.69 -13.41 -4.94
N ALA A 56 -3.99 -13.22 -3.66
CA ALA A 56 -4.95 -14.06 -2.94
C ALA A 56 -6.35 -13.99 -3.57
N TRP A 57 -6.78 -12.79 -3.97
CA TRP A 57 -8.01 -12.60 -4.73
C TRP A 57 -7.99 -13.35 -6.07
N LYS A 58 -6.91 -13.21 -6.87
CA LYS A 58 -6.77 -13.89 -8.18
C LYS A 58 -6.82 -15.42 -8.05
N ARG A 59 -6.29 -15.98 -6.95
CA ARG A 59 -6.35 -17.42 -6.64
C ARG A 59 -7.68 -17.89 -6.06
N ARG A 60 -8.60 -16.96 -5.76
CA ARG A 60 -9.88 -17.22 -5.05
C ARG A 60 -9.68 -17.80 -3.64
N ASP A 61 -8.65 -17.33 -2.95
CA ASP A 61 -8.43 -17.65 -1.54
C ASP A 61 -9.55 -17.02 -0.67
N ASN A 62 -9.65 -17.44 0.60
CA ASN A 62 -10.56 -16.82 1.57
C ASN A 62 -10.06 -15.42 1.95
N LEU A 63 -10.56 -14.39 1.26
CA LEU A 63 -10.14 -13.01 1.49
C LEU A 63 -10.57 -12.44 2.84
N ALA A 64 -11.64 -12.96 3.45
CA ALA A 64 -12.04 -12.51 4.78
C ALA A 64 -10.96 -12.88 5.80
N GLU A 65 -10.50 -14.13 5.76
CA GLU A 65 -9.41 -14.62 6.62
C GLU A 65 -8.08 -13.92 6.31
N PHE A 66 -7.73 -13.77 5.02
CA PHE A 66 -6.50 -13.08 4.62
C PHE A 66 -6.48 -11.61 5.09
N THR A 67 -7.59 -10.90 4.91
CA THR A 67 -7.71 -9.49 5.32
C THR A 67 -7.68 -9.37 6.84
N GLN A 68 -8.36 -10.26 7.57
CA GLN A 68 -8.31 -10.28 9.03
C GLN A 68 -6.88 -10.51 9.53
N LYS A 69 -6.11 -11.40 8.88
CA LYS A 69 -4.70 -11.59 9.20
C LYS A 69 -3.89 -10.31 8.98
N GLN A 70 -4.05 -9.60 7.86
CA GLN A 70 -3.35 -8.34 7.62
C GLN A 70 -3.69 -7.26 8.64
N ILE A 71 -4.94 -7.19 9.11
CA ILE A 71 -5.33 -6.27 10.19
C ILE A 71 -4.55 -6.59 11.46
N VAL A 72 -4.54 -7.86 11.89
CA VAL A 72 -3.80 -8.29 13.08
C VAL A 72 -2.30 -8.02 12.93
N ASP A 73 -1.73 -8.34 11.76
CA ASP A 73 -0.31 -8.10 11.47
C ASP A 73 0.00 -6.58 11.56
N TYR A 74 -0.92 -5.69 11.17
CA TYR A 74 -0.72 -4.24 11.26
C TYR A 74 -0.83 -3.74 12.70
N GLU A 75 -1.79 -4.26 13.45
CA GLU A 75 -1.95 -3.94 14.88
C GLU A 75 -0.73 -4.36 15.69
N GLN A 76 -0.07 -5.46 15.34
CA GLN A 76 1.18 -5.89 15.99
C GLN A 76 2.34 -4.91 15.74
N LEU A 77 2.36 -4.20 14.61
CA LEU A 77 3.33 -3.12 14.37
C LEU A 77 3.11 -1.91 15.31
N LEU A 78 1.93 -1.79 15.92
CA LEU A 78 1.64 -0.77 16.94
C LEU A 78 2.18 -1.17 18.31
N ALA A 79 2.19 -2.47 18.63
CA ALA A 79 2.57 -3.01 19.93
C ALA A 79 4.09 -3.22 20.10
N ALA A 80 4.86 -3.20 19.01
CA ALA A 80 6.31 -3.45 19.00
C ALA A 80 7.18 -2.21 19.33
N GLU A 81 6.61 -1.21 20.02
CA GLU A 81 7.28 0.01 20.48
C GLU A 81 7.25 0.16 22.01
#